data_AF-A0AA39MJG7-F1
#
_entry.id   AF-A0AA39MJG7-F1
#
_cell.length_a   1.000
_cell.length_b   1.000
_cell.length_c   1.000
_cell.angle_alpha   90.00
_cell.angle_beta   90.00
_cell.angle_gamma   90.00
#
_symmetry.space_group_name_H-M   'P 1'
#
loop_
_entity.id
_entity.type
_entity.pdbx_description
1 polymer ?
#
loop_
_entity_poly.entity_id
_entity_poly.type
_entity_poly.pdbx_seq_one_letter_code
_entity_poly.pdbx_strand_id
1 'polypeptide(L)'
;MAHSSSLNRAIEIVQKAVEDDSNKNYREALKRYMLALEFFMLALKYEKNDKAKAIIRVKVDEYLSRAELLEKHLTSQGEGHTGTSATVVGSGGVGALGKRNCGQGLSSAILSEKPNDSLKEAVIFPVKFPQLFTGKRTPWKGILLYGPPGTGKSYLAQAVATEAKSTFFSISSSDLVSKWQGDSERLVKQLFELARESKPSIIFIDEIDSLAGSRNESESEGSRRIKTELLVQMNGVGQDNTGVLILGATNIPWQLDSAIKRRFEKRIHIPLPGVEARRRMFQLHVGSTPCDLTAKDYRMGYSGSDISVVVRDALMQPVRKVIGATHFKRVETKWTPCSPGDPDAVEKTWSELESHELKEPQLKLK
;
A
#
# COMPACT_ATOMS: atom_id res chain seq x y z
N MET A 1 -34.66 -2.58 23.96
CA MET A 1 -34.53 -1.18 24.46
C MET A 1 -33.23 -0.48 24.01
N ALA A 2 -32.20 -1.19 23.51
CA ALA A 2 -30.96 -0.53 23.05
C ALA A 2 -31.07 0.18 21.67
N HIS A 3 -32.00 -0.22 20.80
CA HIS A 3 -32.09 0.31 19.43
C HIS A 3 -32.65 1.73 19.33
N SER A 4 -33.63 2.07 20.18
CA SER A 4 -34.15 3.44 20.29
C SER A 4 -33.09 4.41 20.81
N SER A 5 -32.15 3.92 21.64
CA SER A 5 -31.04 4.71 22.16
C SER A 5 -30.08 5.18 21.05
N SER A 6 -29.71 4.29 20.12
CA SER A 6 -28.80 4.61 19.02
C SER A 6 -29.39 5.63 18.03
N LEU A 7 -30.68 5.50 17.69
CA LEU A 7 -31.37 6.44 16.79
C LEU A 7 -31.56 7.81 17.45
N ASN A 8 -31.98 7.85 18.71
CA ASN A 8 -32.12 9.10 19.46
C ASN A 8 -30.77 9.82 19.60
N ARG A 9 -29.68 9.07 19.82
CA ARG A 9 -28.34 9.62 19.87
C ARG A 9 -27.87 10.17 18.52
N ALA A 10 -28.22 9.50 17.42
CA ALA A 10 -27.94 10.01 16.07
C ALA A 10 -28.65 11.36 15.83
N ILE A 11 -29.92 11.48 16.21
CA ILE A 11 -30.71 12.71 16.06
C ILE A 11 -30.11 13.87 16.87
N GLU A 12 -29.69 13.62 18.12
CA GLU A 12 -29.06 14.63 18.97
C GLU A 12 -27.74 15.16 18.37
N ILE A 13 -26.93 14.26 17.79
CA ILE A 13 -25.66 14.62 17.15
C ILE A 13 -25.90 15.42 15.87
N VAL A 14 -26.93 15.06 15.08
CA VAL A 14 -27.30 15.84 13.89
C VAL A 14 -27.77 17.24 14.25
N GLN A 15 -28.62 17.40 15.27
CA GLN A 15 -29.08 18.72 15.70
C GLN A 15 -27.89 19.63 16.03
N LYS A 16 -26.92 19.09 16.78
CA LYS A 16 -25.64 19.76 17.07
C LYS A 16 -24.77 20.01 15.84
N ALA A 17 -24.87 19.19 14.79
CA ALA A 17 -24.16 19.39 13.53
C ALA A 17 -24.78 20.52 12.70
N VAL A 18 -26.12 20.60 12.68
CA VAL A 18 -26.88 21.67 12.00
C VAL A 18 -26.66 23.02 12.69
N GLU A 19 -26.61 23.03 14.02
CA GLU A 19 -26.24 24.21 14.80
C GLU A 19 -24.83 24.71 14.42
N ASP A 20 -23.83 23.82 14.39
CA ASP A 20 -22.47 24.20 13.98
C ASP A 20 -22.39 24.68 12.53
N ASP A 21 -23.15 24.07 11.62
CA ASP A 21 -23.23 24.46 10.21
C ASP A 21 -23.84 25.86 10.04
N SER A 22 -24.94 26.15 10.76
CA SER A 22 -25.54 27.49 10.81
C SER A 22 -24.61 28.55 11.43
N ASN A 23 -23.79 28.15 12.40
CA ASN A 23 -22.77 28.98 13.03
C ASN A 23 -21.47 29.11 12.20
N LYS A 24 -21.43 28.56 10.97
CA LYS A 24 -20.28 28.56 10.05
C LYS A 24 -19.03 27.85 10.58
N ASN A 25 -19.18 26.98 11.58
CA ASN A 25 -18.11 26.14 12.12
C ASN A 25 -17.97 24.85 11.30
N TYR A 26 -17.66 24.99 10.00
CA TYR A 26 -17.72 23.89 9.02
C TYR A 26 -16.83 22.67 9.37
N ARG A 27 -15.69 22.89 10.04
CA ARG A 27 -14.76 21.81 10.42
C ARG A 27 -15.33 20.91 11.54
N GLU A 28 -16.00 21.50 12.52
CA GLU A 28 -16.64 20.74 13.60
C GLU A 28 -18.00 20.17 13.15
N ALA A 29 -18.74 20.91 12.32
CA ALA A 29 -19.94 20.41 11.66
C ALA A 29 -19.67 19.13 10.86
N LEU A 30 -18.61 19.10 10.05
CA LEU A 30 -18.22 17.92 9.26
C LEU A 30 -17.96 16.69 10.15
N LYS A 31 -17.20 16.86 11.25
CA LYS A 31 -16.93 15.77 12.20
C LYS A 31 -18.22 15.24 12.83
N ARG A 32 -19.15 16.11 13.21
CA ARG A 32 -20.43 15.72 13.81
C ARG A 32 -21.36 15.05 12.79
N TYR A 33 -21.36 15.50 11.53
CA TYR A 33 -22.08 14.84 10.45
C TYR A 33 -21.55 13.42 10.19
N MET A 34 -20.23 13.22 10.13
CA MET A 34 -19.63 11.89 9.98
C MET A 34 -20.00 10.96 11.15
N LEU A 35 -19.91 11.45 12.39
CA LEU A 35 -20.28 10.69 13.58
C LEU A 35 -21.77 10.32 13.58
N ALA A 36 -22.65 11.25 13.20
CA ALA A 36 -24.08 10.97 13.08
C ALA A 36 -24.38 9.89 12.03
N LEU A 37 -23.70 9.92 10.88
CA LEU A 37 -23.84 8.92 9.82
C LEU A 37 -23.45 7.52 10.29
N GLU A 38 -22.39 7.38 11.10
CA GLU A 38 -22.02 6.10 11.71
C GLU A 38 -23.16 5.54 12.59
N PHE A 39 -23.78 6.39 13.41
CA PHE A 39 -24.91 5.97 14.25
C PHE A 39 -26.18 5.65 13.43
N PHE A 40 -26.44 6.35 12.33
CA PHE A 40 -27.55 5.99 11.43
C PHE A 40 -27.30 4.68 10.68
N MET A 41 -26.07 4.41 10.25
CA MET A 41 -25.70 3.14 9.63
C MET A 41 -25.83 1.98 10.62
N LEU A 42 -25.47 2.21 11.89
CA LEU A 42 -25.71 1.28 12.97
C LEU A 42 -27.22 1.06 13.17
N ALA A 43 -28.02 2.13 13.20
CA ALA A 43 -29.48 2.03 13.31
C ALA A 43 -30.09 1.22 12.15
N LEU A 44 -29.65 1.44 10.91
CA LEU A 44 -30.11 0.70 9.73
C LEU A 44 -29.81 -0.80 9.81
N LYS A 45 -28.67 -1.18 10.38
CA LYS A 45 -28.26 -2.59 10.54
C LYS A 45 -29.16 -3.35 11.52
N TYR A 46 -29.67 -2.68 12.55
CA TYR A 46 -30.45 -3.31 13.63
C TYR A 46 -31.96 -3.03 13.57
N GLU A 47 -32.41 -2.12 12.71
CA GLU A 47 -33.83 -1.84 12.51
C GLU A 47 -34.53 -3.03 11.83
N LYS A 48 -35.75 -3.36 12.27
CA LYS A 48 -36.53 -4.47 11.69
C LYS A 48 -37.69 -3.97 10.83
N ASN A 49 -38.15 -2.74 11.02
CA ASN A 49 -39.26 -2.17 10.28
C ASN A 49 -38.81 -1.55 8.95
N ASP A 50 -39.35 -2.05 7.83
CA ASP A 50 -38.97 -1.62 6.47
C ASP A 50 -39.37 -0.16 6.16
N LYS A 51 -40.48 0.32 6.72
CA LYS A 51 -40.90 1.72 6.56
C LYS A 51 -39.94 2.68 7.26
N ALA A 52 -39.49 2.32 8.47
CA ALA A 52 -38.51 3.09 9.22
C ALA A 52 -37.15 3.10 8.53
N LYS A 53 -36.72 1.96 7.95
CA LYS A 53 -35.49 1.88 7.14
C LYS A 53 -35.51 2.80 5.94
N ALA A 54 -36.64 2.88 5.22
CA ALA A 54 -36.77 3.76 4.07
C ALA A 54 -36.59 5.24 4.48
N ILE A 55 -37.22 5.65 5.58
CA ILE A 55 -37.09 7.02 6.12
C ILE A 55 -35.65 7.31 6.55
N ILE A 56 -35.00 6.38 7.26
CA ILE A 56 -33.61 6.56 7.70
C ILE A 56 -32.66 6.64 6.50
N ARG A 57 -32.86 5.84 5.45
CA ARG A 57 -32.03 5.90 4.23
C ARG A 57 -32.12 7.25 3.52
N VAL A 58 -33.32 7.81 3.38
CA VAL A 58 -33.51 9.14 2.80
C VAL A 58 -32.76 10.20 3.61
N LYS A 59 -32.81 10.11 4.94
CA LYS A 59 -32.11 11.05 5.83
C LYS A 59 -30.59 10.88 5.80
N VAL A 60 -30.10 9.66 5.69
CA VAL A 60 -28.66 9.36 5.52
C VAL A 60 -28.14 9.99 4.23
N ASP A 61 -28.88 9.87 3.13
CA ASP A 61 -28.51 10.44 1.83
C ASP A 61 -28.45 11.98 1.87
N GLU A 62 -29.42 12.61 2.56
CA GLU A 62 -29.46 14.06 2.78
C GLU A 62 -28.24 14.56 3.58
N TYR A 63 -27.89 13.89 4.69
CA TYR A 63 -26.75 14.28 5.52
C TYR A 63 -25.40 13.95 4.87
N LEU A 64 -25.33 12.88 4.09
CA LEU A 64 -24.13 12.53 3.31
C LEU A 64 -23.88 13.59 2.23
N SER A 65 -24.91 13.95 1.47
CA SER A 65 -24.82 15.01 0.46
C SER A 65 -24.39 16.35 1.06
N ARG A 66 -24.88 16.68 2.27
CA ARG A 66 -24.45 17.91 2.98
C ARG A 66 -22.99 17.82 3.43
N ALA A 67 -22.54 16.68 3.96
CA ALA A 67 -21.17 16.47 4.38
C ALA A 67 -20.17 16.61 3.21
N GLU A 68 -20.51 16.05 2.03
CA GLU A 68 -19.70 16.20 0.81
C GLU A 68 -19.57 17.66 0.34
N LEU A 69 -20.65 18.44 0.45
CA LEU A 69 -20.61 19.87 0.13
C LEU A 69 -19.71 20.65 1.09
N LEU A 70 -19.76 20.34 2.38
CA LEU A 70 -18.89 20.95 3.39
C LEU A 70 -17.42 20.59 3.17
N GLU A 71 -17.13 19.35 2.79
CA GLU A 71 -15.78 18.90 2.45
C GLU A 71 -15.23 19.64 1.22
N LYS A 72 -16.04 19.84 0.17
CA LYS A 72 -15.68 20.65 -1.01
C LYS A 72 -15.43 22.12 -0.65
N HIS A 73 -16.21 22.67 0.28
CA HIS A 73 -16.01 24.04 0.75
C HIS A 73 -14.72 24.20 1.59
N LEU A 74 -14.39 23.21 2.42
CA LEU A 74 -13.16 23.22 3.21
C LEU A 74 -11.90 22.98 2.35
N THR A 75 -12.00 22.11 1.34
CA THR A 75 -10.88 21.86 0.40
C THR A 75 -10.61 23.06 -0.51
N SER A 76 -11.65 23.79 -0.95
CA SER A 76 -11.49 25.02 -1.73
C SER A 76 -10.96 26.21 -0.92
N GLN A 77 -11.25 26.30 0.39
CA GLN A 77 -10.63 27.30 1.28
C GLN A 77 -9.21 26.90 1.75
N GLY A 78 -8.84 25.63 1.63
CA GLY A 78 -7.56 25.07 2.09
C GLY A 78 -6.39 25.18 1.10
N GLU A 79 -6.56 25.76 -0.09
CA GLU A 79 -5.48 25.94 -1.08
C GLU A 79 -4.52 27.11 -0.77
N GLY A 80 -4.51 27.58 0.48
CA GLY A 80 -3.45 28.37 1.07
C GLY A 80 -2.90 27.67 2.32
N HIS A 81 -1.77 26.96 2.15
CA HIS A 81 -0.95 26.27 3.15
C HIS A 81 -1.22 24.78 3.48
N THR A 82 -0.21 24.00 3.10
CA THR A 82 0.23 22.71 3.64
C THR A 82 -0.74 21.53 3.52
N GLY A 83 -0.47 20.71 2.50
CA GLY A 83 -1.15 19.44 2.25
C GLY A 83 -1.09 18.51 3.46
N THR A 84 -2.26 18.04 3.86
CA THR A 84 -2.41 16.91 4.77
C THR A 84 -3.48 16.00 4.18
N SER A 85 -3.07 14.82 3.70
CA SER A 85 -3.96 13.75 3.24
C SER A 85 -4.81 13.24 4.41
N ALA A 86 -6.12 13.29 4.27
CA ALA A 86 -7.05 12.64 5.19
C ALA A 86 -7.25 11.17 4.79
N THR A 87 -6.88 10.27 5.70
CA THR A 87 -7.17 8.84 5.65
C THR A 87 -8.53 8.60 6.29
N VAL A 88 -9.53 8.15 5.51
CA VAL A 88 -10.79 7.64 6.08
C VAL A 88 -10.67 6.12 6.24
N VAL A 89 -10.65 5.66 7.48
CA VAL A 89 -10.84 4.26 7.84
C VAL A 89 -12.34 4.04 8.04
N GLY A 90 -12.96 3.24 7.16
CA GLY A 90 -14.34 2.81 7.28
C GLY A 90 -14.43 1.30 7.08
N SER A 91 -14.80 0.59 8.14
CA SER A 91 -14.98 -0.86 8.18
C SER A 91 -16.31 -1.28 7.54
N GLY A 92 -16.28 -2.26 6.62
CA GLY A 92 -17.42 -3.17 6.39
C GLY A 92 -17.83 -3.44 4.94
N GLY A 93 -17.11 -4.33 4.25
CA GLY A 93 -17.68 -5.40 3.42
C GLY A 93 -18.38 -5.04 2.10
N VAL A 94 -17.60 -4.91 1.03
CA VAL A 94 -17.72 -5.65 -0.25
C VAL A 94 -16.30 -5.78 -0.80
N GLY A 95 -15.93 -6.94 -1.38
CA GLY A 95 -14.57 -7.34 -1.73
C GLY A 95 -13.73 -6.24 -2.39
N ALA A 96 -12.73 -5.75 -1.64
CA ALA A 96 -11.82 -4.69 -2.07
C ALA A 96 -10.79 -5.23 -3.07
N LEU A 97 -11.00 -4.96 -4.36
CA LEU A 97 -9.88 -4.70 -5.26
C LEU A 97 -9.32 -3.33 -4.88
N GLY A 98 -8.28 -3.33 -4.04
CA GLY A 98 -7.72 -2.12 -3.46
C GLY A 98 -7.06 -1.22 -4.50
N LYS A 99 -7.73 -0.12 -4.87
CA LYS A 99 -7.08 1.07 -5.43
C LYS A 99 -6.20 1.69 -4.33
N ARG A 100 -4.92 1.34 -4.31
CA ARG A 100 -3.92 1.96 -3.43
C ARG A 100 -3.31 3.18 -4.13
N ASN A 101 -3.76 4.38 -3.76
CA ASN A 101 -3.05 5.61 -4.10
C ASN A 101 -1.78 5.70 -3.24
N CYS A 102 -0.61 5.44 -3.84
CA CYS A 102 0.68 5.69 -3.20
C CYS A 102 1.30 6.95 -3.82
N GLY A 103 1.07 8.08 -3.16
CA GLY A 103 1.80 9.32 -3.43
C GLY A 103 3.20 9.29 -2.79
N GLN A 104 4.10 8.44 -3.29
CA GLN A 104 5.54 8.61 -3.08
C GLN A 104 6.26 8.20 -4.36
N GLY A 105 6.79 9.22 -5.05
CA GLY A 105 7.40 9.12 -6.37
C GLY A 105 8.69 8.31 -6.37
N LEU A 106 9.10 7.95 -7.58
CA LEU A 106 10.22 7.06 -7.92
C LEU A 106 11.55 7.38 -7.24
N SER A 107 11.73 8.58 -6.67
CA SER A 107 12.92 8.95 -5.90
C SER A 107 13.34 7.89 -4.86
N SER A 108 12.39 7.19 -4.23
CA SER A 108 12.66 6.07 -3.30
C SER A 108 12.84 4.72 -3.99
N ALA A 109 12.35 4.55 -5.22
CA ALA A 109 12.39 3.31 -6.01
C ALA A 109 13.59 3.24 -6.98
N ILE A 110 14.39 4.30 -7.14
CA ILE A 110 15.58 4.33 -8.02
C ILE A 110 16.69 3.49 -7.39
N LEU A 111 16.60 2.17 -7.56
CA LEU A 111 17.52 1.20 -6.94
C LEU A 111 18.17 0.22 -7.92
N SER A 112 18.07 0.48 -9.22
CA SER A 112 19.01 -0.07 -10.21
C SER A 112 18.99 0.77 -11.49
N GLU A 113 20.16 1.11 -12.03
CA GLU A 113 20.27 1.99 -13.20
C GLU A 113 19.82 1.32 -14.52
N LYS A 114 19.79 -0.02 -14.60
CA LYS A 114 19.55 -0.75 -15.88
C LYS A 114 18.12 -1.33 -16.06
N PRO A 115 17.48 -1.96 -15.06
CA PRO A 115 16.12 -2.52 -15.20
C PRO A 115 15.03 -1.46 -15.37
N ASN A 116 15.25 -0.27 -14.80
CA ASN A 116 14.28 0.82 -14.84
C ASN A 116 14.05 1.32 -16.27
N ASP A 117 15.09 1.41 -17.10
CA ASP A 117 14.94 1.94 -18.46
C ASP A 117 14.06 1.04 -19.32
N SER A 118 14.24 -0.29 -19.23
CA SER A 118 13.40 -1.25 -19.96
C SER A 118 11.94 -1.21 -19.52
N LEU A 119 11.68 -0.99 -18.22
CA LEU A 119 10.32 -0.92 -17.69
C LEU A 119 9.67 0.43 -18.00
N LYS A 120 10.42 1.53 -17.92
CA LYS A 120 9.97 2.87 -18.33
C LYS A 120 9.66 2.93 -19.82
N GLU A 121 10.52 2.36 -20.65
CA GLU A 121 10.27 2.22 -22.09
C GLU A 121 9.02 1.38 -22.37
N ALA A 122 8.84 0.27 -21.65
CA ALA A 122 7.71 -0.61 -21.90
C ALA A 122 6.36 -0.05 -21.40
N VAL A 123 6.34 0.75 -20.32
CA VAL A 123 5.10 1.22 -19.68
C VAL A 123 4.81 2.70 -19.91
N ILE A 124 5.82 3.56 -19.78
CA ILE A 124 5.63 5.02 -19.79
C ILE A 124 5.61 5.56 -21.22
N PHE A 125 6.46 5.05 -22.09
CA PHE A 125 6.54 5.54 -23.48
C PHE A 125 5.22 5.36 -24.25
N PRO A 126 4.50 4.23 -24.16
CA PRO A 126 3.19 4.09 -24.80
C PRO A 126 2.17 5.13 -24.35
N VAL A 127 2.18 5.49 -23.07
CA VAL A 127 1.26 6.48 -22.50
C VAL A 127 1.66 7.89 -22.90
N LYS A 128 2.97 8.19 -22.89
CA LYS A 128 3.49 9.53 -23.17
C LYS A 128 3.53 9.88 -24.65
N PHE A 129 3.79 8.89 -25.52
CA PHE A 129 3.98 9.07 -26.95
C PHE A 129 3.22 8.00 -27.77
N PRO A 130 1.87 7.99 -27.72
CA PRO A 130 1.07 7.00 -28.44
C PRO A 130 1.30 7.00 -29.96
N GLN A 131 1.69 8.14 -30.54
CA GLN A 131 2.01 8.28 -31.97
C GLN A 131 3.17 7.39 -32.45
N LEU A 132 4.08 7.00 -31.55
CA LEU A 132 5.20 6.11 -31.87
C LEU A 132 4.74 4.66 -32.06
N PHE A 133 3.58 4.31 -31.50
CA PHE A 133 3.00 2.97 -31.48
C PHE A 133 1.88 2.84 -32.53
N THR A 134 2.21 3.19 -33.78
CA THR A 134 1.30 3.09 -34.93
C THR A 134 1.74 1.99 -35.91
N GLY A 135 0.78 1.43 -36.64
CA GLY A 135 1.03 0.36 -37.61
C GLY A 135 1.43 -0.96 -36.94
N LYS A 136 2.63 -1.47 -37.26
CA LYS A 136 3.16 -2.73 -36.70
C LYS A 136 3.79 -2.57 -35.31
N ARG A 137 4.00 -1.33 -34.86
CA ARG A 137 4.61 -1.05 -33.55
C ARG A 137 3.50 -1.02 -32.51
N THR A 138 3.30 -2.12 -31.81
CA THR A 138 2.32 -2.21 -30.72
C THR A 138 3.01 -2.18 -29.36
N PRO A 139 2.40 -1.56 -28.34
CA PRO A 139 2.93 -1.63 -26.99
C PRO A 139 2.86 -3.07 -26.48
N TRP A 140 3.76 -3.42 -25.55
CA TRP A 140 3.76 -4.73 -24.91
C TRP A 140 2.50 -4.90 -24.07
N LYS A 141 1.82 -6.04 -24.22
CA LYS A 141 0.60 -6.33 -23.45
C LYS A 141 0.90 -7.01 -22.11
N GLY A 142 2.00 -7.75 -22.04
CA GLY A 142 2.41 -8.51 -20.87
C GLY A 142 3.90 -8.37 -20.57
N ILE A 143 4.22 -7.94 -19.34
CA ILE A 143 5.60 -7.87 -18.82
C ILE A 143 5.72 -8.74 -17.57
N LEU A 144 6.71 -9.64 -17.55
CA LEU A 144 7.03 -10.47 -16.40
C LEU A 144 8.28 -9.93 -15.69
N LEU A 145 8.14 -9.56 -14.44
CA LEU A 145 9.20 -9.22 -13.51
C LEU A 145 9.65 -10.49 -12.77
N TYR A 146 10.92 -10.85 -12.87
CA TYR A 146 11.45 -12.01 -12.17
C TYR A 146 12.80 -11.74 -11.51
N GLY A 147 13.06 -12.41 -10.40
CA GLY A 147 14.31 -12.25 -9.65
C GLY A 147 14.17 -12.73 -8.20
N PRO A 148 15.26 -12.71 -7.42
CA PRO A 148 15.23 -13.18 -6.04
C PRO A 148 14.18 -12.44 -5.19
N PRO A 149 13.67 -13.08 -4.12
CA PRO A 149 12.72 -12.45 -3.21
C PRO A 149 13.36 -11.23 -2.52
N GLY A 150 12.53 -10.30 -2.06
CA GLY A 150 13.01 -9.12 -1.33
C GLY A 150 13.70 -8.04 -2.17
N THR A 151 13.64 -8.13 -3.50
CA THR A 151 14.16 -7.11 -4.45
C THR A 151 13.16 -6.00 -4.75
N GLY A 152 11.97 -6.02 -4.15
CA GLY A 152 10.97 -4.95 -4.31
C GLY A 152 10.20 -4.99 -5.63
N LYS A 153 9.96 -6.17 -6.22
CA LYS A 153 9.20 -6.31 -7.49
C LYS A 153 7.80 -5.67 -7.41
N SER A 154 7.07 -5.93 -6.32
CA SER A 154 5.74 -5.36 -6.08
C SER A 154 5.81 -3.84 -5.85
N TYR A 155 6.87 -3.37 -5.17
CA TYR A 155 7.12 -1.93 -4.98
C TYR A 155 7.45 -1.23 -6.30
N LEU A 156 8.26 -1.86 -7.17
CA LEU A 156 8.61 -1.34 -8.49
C LEU A 156 7.37 -1.23 -9.39
N ALA A 157 6.51 -2.24 -9.40
CA ALA A 157 5.26 -2.21 -10.17
C ALA A 157 4.35 -1.05 -9.72
N GLN A 158 4.25 -0.82 -8.41
CA GLN A 158 3.47 0.29 -7.87
C GLN A 158 4.08 1.67 -8.20
N ALA A 159 5.41 1.79 -8.13
CA ALA A 159 6.12 3.02 -8.50
C ALA A 159 5.90 3.37 -9.98
N VAL A 160 5.95 2.37 -10.87
CA VAL A 160 5.71 2.56 -12.30
C VAL A 160 4.26 2.94 -12.60
N ALA A 161 3.29 2.34 -11.91
CA ALA A 161 1.90 2.72 -12.08
C ALA A 161 1.63 4.18 -11.66
N THR A 162 2.31 4.61 -10.59
CA THR A 162 2.27 6.00 -10.12
C THR A 162 2.91 6.95 -11.13
N GLU A 163 4.04 6.58 -11.75
CA GLU A 163 4.69 7.38 -12.80
C GLU A 163 3.80 7.51 -14.04
N ALA A 164 3.18 6.40 -14.45
CA ALA A 164 2.34 6.32 -15.62
C ALA A 164 0.99 7.04 -15.45
N LYS A 165 0.62 7.43 -14.22
CA LYS A 165 -0.71 7.98 -13.87
C LYS A 165 -1.86 7.08 -14.35
N SER A 166 -1.64 5.78 -14.30
CA SER A 166 -2.60 4.76 -14.75
C SER A 166 -3.33 4.13 -13.56
N THR A 167 -4.54 3.63 -13.79
CA THR A 167 -5.28 2.88 -12.77
C THR A 167 -4.53 1.59 -12.43
N PHE A 168 -4.19 1.37 -11.15
CA PHE A 168 -3.45 0.20 -10.70
C PHE A 168 -4.36 -0.80 -9.99
N PHE A 169 -4.50 -2.00 -10.58
CA PHE A 169 -5.16 -3.14 -9.97
C PHE A 169 -4.09 -4.11 -9.47
N SER A 170 -4.10 -4.43 -8.18
CA SER A 170 -3.16 -5.36 -7.57
C SER A 170 -3.92 -6.58 -7.07
N ILE A 171 -3.51 -7.78 -7.49
CA ILE A 171 -4.07 -9.03 -7.02
C ILE A 171 -2.95 -10.02 -6.68
N SER A 172 -3.04 -10.66 -5.51
CA SER A 172 -2.19 -11.81 -5.23
C SER A 172 -2.82 -13.06 -5.81
N SER A 173 -1.97 -13.92 -6.37
CA SER A 173 -2.39 -15.22 -6.87
C SER A 173 -3.06 -16.10 -5.80
N SER A 174 -2.68 -15.94 -4.53
CA SER A 174 -3.31 -16.60 -3.38
C SER A 174 -4.75 -16.11 -3.09
N ASP A 175 -5.05 -14.85 -3.40
CA ASP A 175 -6.41 -14.28 -3.22
C ASP A 175 -7.41 -14.90 -4.20
N LEU A 176 -6.94 -15.31 -5.38
CA LEU A 176 -7.76 -15.92 -6.42
C LEU A 176 -8.12 -17.38 -6.11
N VAL A 177 -7.26 -18.13 -5.42
CA VAL A 177 -7.46 -19.55 -5.13
C VAL A 177 -8.30 -19.79 -3.86
N SER A 178 -8.18 -18.92 -2.87
CA SER A 178 -8.58 -19.24 -1.49
C SER A 178 -10.05 -18.99 -1.13
N LYS A 179 -10.77 -18.09 -1.81
CA LYS A 179 -12.02 -17.56 -1.23
C LYS A 179 -13.28 -18.36 -1.53
N TRP A 180 -13.49 -18.92 -2.73
CA TRP A 180 -14.74 -19.63 -3.04
C TRP A 180 -14.52 -20.62 -4.19
N GLN A 181 -14.72 -21.91 -3.91
CA GLN A 181 -14.60 -23.00 -4.88
C GLN A 181 -15.70 -22.86 -5.95
N GLY A 182 -15.44 -22.06 -6.99
CA GLY A 182 -16.35 -21.80 -8.13
C GLY A 182 -16.48 -20.33 -8.56
N ASP A 183 -16.17 -19.36 -7.70
CA ASP A 183 -16.38 -17.92 -7.98
C ASP A 183 -15.11 -17.19 -8.49
N SER A 184 -13.96 -17.87 -8.45
CA SER A 184 -12.66 -17.30 -8.84
C SER A 184 -12.55 -16.92 -10.32
N GLU A 185 -13.19 -17.68 -11.22
CA GLU A 185 -13.21 -17.35 -12.65
C GLU A 185 -13.96 -16.04 -12.92
N ARG A 186 -15.07 -15.84 -12.21
CA ARG A 186 -15.87 -14.61 -12.30
C ARG A 186 -15.07 -13.40 -11.82
N LEU A 187 -14.28 -13.56 -10.75
CA LEU A 187 -13.39 -12.50 -10.27
C LEU A 187 -12.34 -12.11 -11.31
N VAL A 188 -11.74 -13.08 -12.01
CA VAL A 188 -10.79 -12.78 -13.10
C VAL A 188 -11.49 -12.03 -14.23
N LYS A 189 -12.68 -12.46 -14.66
CA LYS A 189 -13.47 -11.74 -15.68
C LYS A 189 -13.77 -10.30 -15.26
N GLN A 190 -14.31 -10.11 -14.06
CA GLN A 190 -14.65 -8.80 -13.51
C GLN A 190 -13.43 -7.89 -13.37
N LEU A 191 -12.28 -8.42 -12.95
CA LEU A 191 -11.03 -7.66 -12.87
C LEU A 191 -10.62 -7.10 -14.25
N PHE A 192 -10.70 -7.92 -15.29
CA PHE A 192 -10.36 -7.50 -16.65
C PHE A 192 -11.40 -6.53 -17.23
N GLU A 193 -12.69 -6.71 -16.93
CA GLU A 193 -13.76 -5.78 -17.30
C GLU A 193 -13.54 -4.40 -16.67
N LEU A 194 -13.33 -4.34 -15.34
CA LEU A 194 -13.01 -3.11 -14.62
C LEU A 194 -11.74 -2.44 -15.14
N ALA A 195 -10.71 -3.23 -15.50
CA ALA A 195 -9.50 -2.70 -16.09
C ALA A 195 -9.74 -2.10 -17.49
N ARG A 196 -10.63 -2.69 -18.29
CA ARG A 196 -11.02 -2.15 -19.60
C ARG A 196 -11.85 -0.89 -19.50
N GLU A 197 -12.68 -0.77 -18.47
CA GLU A 197 -13.48 0.45 -18.19
C GLU A 197 -12.61 1.61 -17.69
N SER A 198 -11.49 1.32 -17.03
CA SER A 198 -10.62 2.31 -16.37
C SER A 198 -9.29 2.58 -17.09
N LYS A 199 -9.28 2.49 -18.42
CA LYS A 199 -8.11 2.75 -19.28
C LYS A 199 -7.60 4.20 -19.12
N PRO A 200 -6.27 4.45 -19.06
CA PRO A 200 -5.18 3.47 -19.07
C PRO A 200 -5.06 2.73 -17.73
N SER A 201 -4.91 1.41 -17.77
CA SER A 201 -4.89 0.56 -16.57
C SER A 201 -3.76 -0.46 -16.58
N ILE A 202 -3.32 -0.83 -15.38
CA ILE A 202 -2.25 -1.79 -15.13
C ILE A 202 -2.78 -2.84 -14.15
N ILE A 203 -2.79 -4.10 -14.59
CA ILE A 203 -3.12 -5.26 -13.75
C ILE A 203 -1.80 -5.87 -13.28
N PHE A 204 -1.56 -5.83 -11.97
CA PHE A 204 -0.41 -6.46 -11.33
C PHE A 204 -0.81 -7.75 -10.62
N ILE A 205 -0.20 -8.86 -11.04
CA ILE A 205 -0.39 -10.19 -10.48
C ILE A 205 0.90 -10.57 -9.74
N ASP A 206 0.84 -10.57 -8.41
CA ASP A 206 1.96 -11.03 -7.58
C ASP A 206 1.96 -12.54 -7.42
N GLU A 207 3.15 -13.12 -7.23
CA GLU A 207 3.37 -14.56 -7.04
C GLU A 207 2.67 -15.42 -8.11
N ILE A 208 2.77 -15.01 -9.38
CA ILE A 208 2.06 -15.68 -10.48
C ILE A 208 2.42 -17.16 -10.60
N ASP A 209 3.59 -17.58 -10.12
CA ASP A 209 4.01 -18.97 -10.02
C ASP A 209 3.07 -19.85 -9.18
N SER A 210 2.35 -19.28 -8.21
CA SER A 210 1.38 -20.04 -7.40
C SER A 210 0.11 -20.42 -8.19
N LEU A 211 -0.30 -19.61 -9.17
CA LEU A 211 -1.40 -19.93 -10.10
C LEU A 211 -0.95 -20.65 -11.37
N ALA A 212 0.31 -20.45 -11.76
CA ALA A 212 0.83 -20.82 -13.06
C ALA A 212 1.95 -21.86 -12.98
N GLY A 213 1.99 -22.66 -11.91
CA GLY A 213 2.91 -23.78 -11.79
C GLY A 213 2.80 -24.75 -12.96
N SER A 214 3.90 -25.46 -13.24
CA SER A 214 3.92 -26.59 -14.17
C SER A 214 2.83 -27.59 -13.82
N ARG A 215 2.10 -28.04 -14.85
CA ARG A 215 1.00 -29.01 -14.72
C ARG A 215 1.51 -30.28 -14.02
N ASN A 216 1.26 -30.38 -12.73
CA ASN A 216 1.49 -31.59 -11.96
C ASN A 216 0.14 -32.28 -11.74
N GLU A 217 0.14 -33.61 -11.61
CA GLU A 217 -1.08 -34.39 -11.38
C GLU A 217 -1.82 -33.99 -10.09
N SER A 218 -1.12 -33.36 -9.14
CA SER A 218 -1.67 -32.82 -7.89
C SER A 218 -2.32 -31.44 -8.00
N GLU A 219 -2.42 -30.84 -9.19
CA GLU A 219 -3.03 -29.52 -9.37
C GLU A 219 -4.56 -29.60 -9.25
N SER A 220 -5.13 -28.82 -8.33
CA SER A 220 -6.59 -28.70 -8.15
C SER A 220 -7.28 -28.28 -9.45
N GLU A 221 -8.43 -28.90 -9.77
CA GLU A 221 -9.24 -28.51 -10.94
C GLU A 221 -9.57 -27.01 -10.95
N GLY A 222 -9.77 -26.40 -9.78
CA GLY A 222 -10.05 -24.96 -9.66
C GLY A 222 -8.89 -24.10 -10.19
N SER A 223 -7.64 -24.46 -9.87
CA SER A 223 -6.44 -23.78 -10.37
C SER A 223 -6.37 -23.84 -11.90
N ARG A 224 -6.64 -25.01 -12.48
CA ARG A 224 -6.62 -25.20 -13.94
C ARG A 224 -7.65 -24.35 -14.66
N ARG A 225 -8.85 -24.19 -14.11
CA ARG A 225 -9.89 -23.34 -14.69
C ARG A 225 -9.53 -21.86 -14.60
N ILE A 226 -9.06 -21.39 -13.44
CA ILE A 226 -8.57 -20.01 -13.25
C ILE A 226 -7.44 -19.70 -14.23
N LYS A 227 -6.46 -20.60 -14.38
CA LYS A 227 -5.34 -20.49 -15.32
C LYS A 227 -5.81 -20.38 -16.76
N THR A 228 -6.81 -21.18 -17.13
CA THR A 228 -7.41 -21.14 -18.48
C THR A 228 -8.13 -19.83 -18.73
N GLU A 229 -8.92 -19.36 -17.76
CA GLU A 229 -9.62 -18.08 -17.85
C GLU A 229 -8.65 -16.90 -17.96
N LEU A 230 -7.59 -16.88 -17.16
CA LEU A 230 -6.54 -15.86 -17.24
C LEU A 230 -5.91 -15.83 -18.64
N LEU A 231 -5.60 -16.99 -19.23
CA LEU A 231 -5.05 -17.09 -20.59
C LEU A 231 -6.03 -16.56 -21.66
N VAL A 232 -7.33 -16.84 -21.51
CA VAL A 232 -8.37 -16.32 -22.41
C VAL A 232 -8.46 -14.80 -22.32
N GLN A 233 -8.46 -14.24 -21.11
CA GLN A 233 -8.49 -12.79 -20.90
C GLN A 233 -7.23 -12.09 -21.40
N MET A 234 -6.04 -12.68 -21.22
CA MET A 234 -4.78 -12.16 -21.76
C MET A 234 -4.76 -12.12 -23.29
N ASN A 235 -5.37 -13.11 -23.96
CA ASN A 235 -5.48 -13.12 -25.42
C ASN A 235 -6.40 -12.00 -25.94
N GLY A 236 -7.37 -11.56 -25.13
CA GLY A 236 -8.39 -10.61 -25.56
C GLY A 236 -9.33 -11.22 -26.62
N VAL A 237 -9.63 -12.52 -26.53
CA VAL A 237 -10.58 -13.15 -27.46
C VAL A 237 -11.94 -12.47 -27.30
N GLY A 238 -12.36 -11.74 -28.33
CA GLY A 238 -13.64 -11.01 -28.35
C GLY A 238 -13.66 -9.66 -27.64
N GLN A 239 -12.55 -9.16 -27.08
CA GLN A 239 -12.51 -7.85 -26.40
C GLN A 239 -11.20 -7.10 -26.64
N ASP A 240 -11.28 -5.78 -26.81
CA ASP A 240 -10.12 -4.93 -27.04
C ASP A 240 -9.37 -4.63 -25.74
N ASN A 241 -8.21 -5.27 -25.58
CA ASN A 241 -7.26 -5.04 -24.48
C ASN A 241 -6.33 -3.84 -24.73
N THR A 242 -6.56 -3.01 -25.75
CA THR A 242 -5.77 -1.79 -25.97
C THR A 242 -5.85 -0.86 -24.76
N GLY A 243 -4.71 -0.45 -24.23
CA GLY A 243 -4.63 0.41 -23.03
C GLY A 243 -4.66 -0.34 -21.68
N VAL A 244 -4.68 -1.68 -21.69
CA VAL A 244 -4.54 -2.51 -20.49
C VAL A 244 -3.18 -3.21 -20.53
N LEU A 245 -2.36 -3.00 -19.51
CA LEU A 245 -1.05 -3.64 -19.35
C LEU A 245 -1.11 -4.68 -18.23
N ILE A 246 -0.54 -5.86 -18.46
CA ILE A 246 -0.45 -6.92 -17.46
C ILE A 246 1.00 -7.03 -16.97
N LEU A 247 1.20 -6.82 -15.68
CA LEU A 247 2.47 -7.00 -14.97
C LEU A 247 2.39 -8.25 -14.09
N GLY A 248 3.25 -9.23 -14.34
CA GLY A 248 3.40 -10.41 -13.46
C GLY A 248 4.68 -10.30 -12.64
N ALA A 249 4.66 -10.72 -11.38
CA ALA A 249 5.87 -10.91 -10.58
C ALA A 249 6.04 -12.38 -10.17
N THR A 250 7.27 -12.89 -10.29
CA THR A 250 7.60 -14.25 -9.83
C THR A 250 9.02 -14.32 -9.25
N ASN A 251 9.21 -15.17 -8.24
CA ASN A 251 10.53 -15.51 -7.73
C ASN A 251 11.16 -16.70 -8.48
N ILE A 252 10.32 -17.53 -9.12
CA ILE A 252 10.67 -18.86 -9.61
C ILE A 252 10.26 -19.00 -11.09
N PRO A 253 10.90 -18.26 -12.01
CA PRO A 253 10.48 -18.23 -13.41
C PRO A 253 10.59 -19.59 -14.09
N TRP A 254 11.43 -20.52 -13.62
CA TRP A 254 11.57 -21.85 -14.22
C TRP A 254 10.36 -22.75 -14.00
N GLN A 255 9.62 -22.60 -12.89
CA GLN A 255 8.40 -23.37 -12.60
C GLN A 255 7.15 -22.85 -13.34
N LEU A 256 7.27 -21.70 -14.00
CA LEU A 256 6.14 -21.10 -14.72
C LEU A 256 5.80 -21.87 -16.00
N ASP A 257 4.51 -22.18 -16.16
CA ASP A 257 3.92 -22.86 -17.30
C ASP A 257 4.27 -22.18 -18.63
N SER A 258 4.60 -22.98 -19.64
CA SER A 258 5.04 -22.49 -20.94
C SER A 258 4.00 -21.63 -21.68
N ALA A 259 2.70 -21.85 -21.47
CA ALA A 259 1.64 -21.06 -22.10
C ALA A 259 1.60 -19.64 -21.52
N ILE A 260 1.66 -19.51 -20.19
CA ILE A 260 1.70 -18.22 -19.51
C ILE A 260 3.01 -17.49 -19.82
N LYS A 261 4.14 -18.21 -19.83
CA LYS A 261 5.45 -17.68 -20.23
C LYS A 261 5.44 -17.04 -21.62
N ARG A 262 4.65 -17.57 -22.57
CA ARG A 262 4.51 -17.04 -23.93
C ARG A 262 3.63 -15.79 -24.00
N ARG A 263 2.75 -15.55 -23.01
CA ARG A 263 1.88 -14.37 -22.94
C ARG A 263 2.57 -13.16 -22.32
N PHE A 264 3.59 -13.39 -21.51
CA PHE A 264 4.52 -12.35 -21.12
C PHE A 264 5.59 -12.17 -22.19
N GLU A 265 5.30 -11.25 -23.11
CA GLU A 265 6.12 -10.91 -24.27
C GLU A 265 7.49 -10.35 -23.84
N LYS A 266 7.50 -9.47 -22.83
CA LYS A 266 8.72 -8.91 -22.25
C LYS A 266 9.00 -9.54 -20.89
N ARG A 267 10.27 -9.90 -20.64
CA ARG A 267 10.72 -10.45 -19.36
C ARG A 267 11.86 -9.58 -18.84
N ILE A 268 11.73 -9.07 -17.63
CA ILE A 268 12.70 -8.17 -17.00
C ILE A 268 13.24 -8.86 -15.75
N HIS A 269 14.55 -9.08 -15.76
CA HIS A 269 15.27 -9.60 -14.60
C HIS A 269 15.55 -8.45 -13.62
N ILE A 270 15.17 -8.64 -12.36
CA ILE A 270 15.45 -7.72 -11.26
C ILE A 270 16.55 -8.35 -10.41
N PRO A 271 17.82 -7.93 -10.57
CA PRO A 271 18.93 -8.46 -9.79
C PRO A 271 18.91 -7.94 -8.35
N LEU A 272 19.78 -8.49 -7.51
CA LEU A 272 20.09 -7.90 -6.21
C LEU A 272 20.65 -6.48 -6.37
N PRO A 273 20.39 -5.57 -5.41
CA PRO A 273 20.86 -4.20 -5.49
C PRO A 273 22.39 -4.12 -5.46
N GLY A 274 22.97 -3.27 -6.30
CA GLY A 274 24.40 -2.95 -6.28
C GLY A 274 24.83 -2.12 -5.05
N VAL A 275 26.13 -1.88 -4.88
CA VAL A 275 26.67 -1.17 -3.70
C VAL A 275 26.05 0.20 -3.50
N GLU A 276 25.94 1.00 -4.57
CA GLU A 276 25.36 2.34 -4.50
C GLU A 276 23.87 2.34 -4.19
N ALA A 277 23.14 1.39 -4.78
CA ALA A 277 21.73 1.18 -4.49
C ALA A 277 21.53 0.81 -3.01
N ARG A 278 22.33 -0.12 -2.49
CA ARG A 278 22.27 -0.49 -1.07
C ARG A 278 22.56 0.71 -0.16
N ARG A 279 23.59 1.52 -0.46
CA ARG A 279 23.87 2.75 0.30
C ARG A 279 22.62 3.64 0.41
N ARG A 280 21.92 3.86 -0.70
CA ARG A 280 20.68 4.65 -0.70
C ARG A 280 19.55 3.97 0.09
N MET A 281 19.40 2.65 -0.02
CA MET A 281 18.43 1.90 0.79
C MET A 281 18.70 2.07 2.28
N PHE A 282 19.95 1.96 2.71
CA PHE A 282 20.33 2.17 4.11
C PHE A 282 20.01 3.60 4.57
N GLN A 283 20.38 4.61 3.80
CA GLN A 283 20.06 6.01 4.12
C GLN A 283 18.55 6.24 4.22
N LEU A 284 17.77 5.65 3.33
CA LEU A 284 16.31 5.76 3.33
C LEU A 284 15.70 5.09 4.57
N HIS A 285 16.17 3.91 4.95
CA HIS A 285 15.64 3.17 6.10
C HIS A 285 16.10 3.75 7.45
N VAL A 286 17.27 4.39 7.51
CA VAL A 286 17.76 5.08 8.71
C VAL A 286 17.04 6.43 8.90
N GLY A 287 16.63 7.08 7.82
CA GLY A 287 15.89 8.33 7.87
C GLY A 287 16.71 9.46 8.51
N SER A 288 16.17 10.08 9.55
CA SER A 288 16.81 11.19 10.27
C SER A 288 17.61 10.75 11.51
N THR A 289 17.68 9.45 11.80
CA THR A 289 18.40 8.97 12.98
C THR A 289 19.91 9.19 12.80
N PRO A 290 20.59 9.88 13.72
CA PRO A 290 22.03 10.12 13.61
C PRO A 290 22.81 8.79 13.68
N CYS A 291 23.60 8.51 12.64
CA CYS A 291 24.37 7.28 12.51
C CYS A 291 25.77 7.54 11.91
N ASP A 292 26.78 6.81 12.38
CA ASP A 292 28.15 6.85 11.86
C ASP A 292 28.39 5.73 10.82
N LEU A 293 27.53 5.62 9.81
CA LEU A 293 27.68 4.58 8.77
C LEU A 293 28.73 4.97 7.73
N THR A 294 29.65 4.06 7.40
CA THR A 294 30.70 4.26 6.40
C THR A 294 30.41 3.46 5.13
N ALA A 295 30.95 3.89 3.98
CA ALA A 295 30.75 3.23 2.68
C ALA A 295 31.16 1.74 2.64
N LYS A 296 32.00 1.27 3.58
CA LYS A 296 32.44 -0.12 3.69
C LYS A 296 31.33 -1.05 4.20
N ASP A 297 30.39 -0.52 4.99
CA ASP A 297 29.35 -1.30 5.68
C ASP A 297 28.26 -1.80 4.72
N TYR A 298 28.18 -1.21 3.52
CA TYR A 298 27.16 -1.50 2.50
C TYR A 298 27.53 -2.62 1.51
N ARG A 299 28.65 -3.33 1.72
CA ARG A 299 29.20 -4.27 0.72
C ARG A 299 28.51 -5.64 0.69
N MET A 300 27.76 -6.02 1.71
CA MET A 300 27.13 -7.34 1.78
C MET A 300 25.99 -7.51 0.77
N GLY A 301 25.85 -8.71 0.20
CA GLY A 301 24.91 -9.07 -0.87
C GLY A 301 23.45 -9.16 -0.45
N TYR A 302 23.00 -8.28 0.44
CA TYR A 302 21.65 -8.26 0.99
C TYR A 302 20.59 -7.86 -0.03
N SER A 303 19.40 -8.44 0.10
CA SER A 303 18.19 -7.96 -0.57
C SER A 303 17.66 -6.68 0.10
N GLY A 304 16.72 -5.99 -0.56
CA GLY A 304 16.08 -4.81 0.03
C GLY A 304 15.32 -5.14 1.32
N SER A 305 14.67 -6.31 1.38
CA SER A 305 14.02 -6.80 2.60
C SER A 305 15.01 -7.06 3.72
N ASP A 306 16.15 -7.69 3.43
CA ASP A 306 17.18 -7.96 4.45
C ASP A 306 17.73 -6.66 5.03
N ILE A 307 17.99 -5.66 4.18
CA ILE A 307 18.45 -4.33 4.61
C ILE A 307 17.42 -3.70 5.55
N SER A 308 16.13 -3.79 5.23
CA SER A 308 15.06 -3.27 6.08
C SER A 308 15.06 -3.92 7.47
N VAL A 309 15.26 -5.24 7.54
CA VAL A 309 15.32 -6.00 8.79
C VAL A 309 16.58 -5.66 9.58
N VAL A 310 17.74 -5.59 8.94
CA VAL A 310 19.02 -5.26 9.58
C VAL A 310 18.98 -3.84 10.16
N VAL A 311 18.49 -2.86 9.40
CA VAL A 311 18.36 -1.49 9.88
C VAL A 311 17.37 -1.42 11.05
N ARG A 312 16.24 -2.13 10.97
CA ARG A 312 15.27 -2.20 12.07
C ARG A 312 15.88 -2.79 13.34
N ASP A 313 16.64 -3.88 13.23
CA ASP A 313 17.31 -4.47 14.39
C ASP A 313 18.39 -3.53 14.96
N ALA A 314 19.14 -2.85 14.10
CA ALA A 314 20.11 -1.84 14.52
C ALA A 314 19.45 -0.67 15.27
N LEU A 315 18.31 -0.17 14.78
CA LEU A 315 17.54 0.90 15.43
C LEU A 315 17.01 0.50 16.80
N MET A 316 16.86 -0.80 17.07
CA MET A 316 16.46 -1.32 18.39
C MET A 316 17.64 -1.47 19.37
N GLN A 317 18.90 -1.35 18.93
CA GLN A 317 20.07 -1.49 19.80
C GLN A 317 20.14 -0.41 20.90
N PRO A 318 19.87 0.88 20.64
CA PRO A 318 19.77 1.90 21.68
C PRO A 318 18.74 1.56 22.75
N VAL A 319 17.57 1.05 22.35
CA VAL A 319 16.49 0.66 23.27
C VAL A 319 16.94 -0.51 24.14
N ARG A 320 17.55 -1.54 23.55
CA ARG A 320 18.10 -2.69 24.30
C ARG A 320 19.17 -2.27 25.31
N LYS A 321 20.01 -1.28 24.96
CA LYS A 321 21.01 -0.71 25.88
C LYS A 321 20.38 0.01 27.05
N VAL A 322 19.31 0.79 26.84
CA VAL A 322 18.61 1.49 27.93
C VAL A 322 17.93 0.48 28.87
N ILE A 323 17.29 -0.56 28.33
CA ILE A 323 16.62 -1.59 29.15
C ILE A 323 17.63 -2.38 29.99
N GLY A 324 18.79 -2.72 29.41
CA GLY A 324 19.85 -3.46 30.10
C GLY A 324 20.84 -2.60 30.90
N ALA A 325 20.65 -1.27 30.93
CA ALA A 325 21.56 -0.38 31.65
C ALA A 325 21.28 -0.39 33.15
N THR A 326 22.35 -0.54 33.92
CA THR A 326 22.34 -0.42 35.39
C THR A 326 22.82 0.95 35.87
N HIS A 327 23.56 1.66 35.02
CA HIS A 327 24.16 2.95 35.32
C HIS A 327 23.82 3.98 34.24
N PHE A 328 23.53 5.20 34.67
CA PHE A 328 23.25 6.33 33.81
C PHE A 328 24.16 7.51 34.16
N LYS A 329 24.59 8.23 33.12
CA LYS A 329 25.34 9.48 33.22
C LYS A 329 24.45 10.63 32.78
N ARG A 330 24.53 11.75 33.48
CA ARG A 330 23.85 12.99 33.08
C ARG A 330 24.72 13.75 32.08
N VAL A 331 24.21 13.94 30.87
CA VAL A 331 24.80 14.79 29.83
C VAL A 331 23.89 15.98 29.64
N GLU A 332 24.38 17.18 30.00
CA GLU A 332 23.61 18.42 30.07
C GLU A 332 22.43 18.31 31.07
N THR A 333 21.21 18.11 30.56
CA THR A 333 19.96 17.97 31.33
C THR A 333 19.31 16.61 31.17
N LYS A 334 19.93 15.68 30.43
CA LYS A 334 19.35 14.37 30.12
C LYS A 334 20.24 13.22 30.56
N TRP A 335 19.63 12.09 30.91
CA TRP A 335 20.28 10.85 31.30
C TRP A 335 20.54 9.97 30.09
N THR A 336 21.74 9.41 30.02
CA THR A 336 22.14 8.47 28.97
C THR A 336 22.83 7.26 29.62
N PRO A 337 22.63 6.04 29.12
CA PRO A 337 23.25 4.85 29.70
C PRO A 337 24.78 4.88 29.57
N CYS A 338 25.49 4.56 30.65
CA CYS A 338 26.96 4.60 30.72
C CYS A 338 27.54 3.31 31.30
N SER A 339 28.87 3.16 31.28
CA SER A 339 29.53 2.01 31.88
C SER A 339 29.67 2.20 33.40
N PRO A 340 29.69 1.12 34.20
CA PRO A 340 29.84 1.23 35.67
C PRO A 340 31.13 1.91 36.14
N GLY A 341 32.18 1.89 35.30
CA GLY A 341 33.47 2.51 35.61
C GLY A 341 33.59 4.00 35.25
N ASP A 342 32.51 4.63 34.76
CA ASP A 342 32.54 6.06 34.43
C ASP A 342 32.48 6.93 35.71
N PRO A 343 33.26 8.03 35.80
CA PRO A 343 33.37 8.84 37.02
C PRO A 343 32.06 9.56 37.42
N ASP A 344 31.16 9.77 36.46
CA ASP A 344 29.85 10.40 36.66
C ASP A 344 28.69 9.38 36.58
N ALA A 345 28.98 8.10 36.77
CA ALA A 345 27.99 7.03 36.70
C ALA A 345 27.12 7.03 37.96
N VAL A 346 25.80 7.07 37.77
CA VAL A 346 24.82 6.92 38.85
C VAL A 346 24.05 5.62 38.63
N GLU A 347 24.01 4.76 39.64
CA GLU A 347 23.16 3.57 39.63
C GLU A 347 21.69 3.98 39.62
N LYS A 348 21.02 3.70 38.50
CA LYS A 348 19.59 3.97 38.28
C LYS A 348 19.04 2.98 37.29
N THR A 349 17.76 2.66 37.42
CA THR A 349 17.04 1.83 36.45
C THR A 349 16.24 2.70 35.49
N TRP A 350 16.00 2.23 34.26
CA TRP A 350 15.18 2.92 33.27
C TRP A 350 13.76 3.26 33.77
N SER A 351 13.21 2.48 34.72
CA SER A 351 11.87 2.71 35.29
C SER A 351 11.78 3.95 36.20
N GLU A 352 12.93 4.48 36.65
CA GLU A 352 13.00 5.68 37.50
C GLU A 352 13.17 6.97 36.69
N LEU A 353 13.27 6.86 35.35
CA LEU A 353 13.48 7.98 34.45
C LEU A 353 12.20 8.36 33.72
N GLU A 354 11.91 9.65 33.69
CA GLU A 354 10.80 10.20 32.93
C GLU A 354 11.14 10.35 31.43
N SER A 355 10.14 10.26 30.56
CA SER A 355 10.34 10.25 29.10
C SER A 355 11.09 11.48 28.55
N HIS A 356 10.98 12.64 29.22
CA HIS A 356 11.61 13.89 28.77
C HIS A 356 13.08 14.01 29.22
N GLU A 357 13.47 13.24 30.23
CA GLU A 357 14.82 13.25 30.80
C GLU A 357 15.75 12.25 30.10
N LEU A 358 15.22 11.32 29.32
CA LEU A 358 16.02 10.30 28.63
C LEU A 358 16.64 10.85 27.33
N LYS A 359 17.95 10.63 27.16
CA LYS A 359 18.68 10.83 25.91
C LYS A 359 19.12 9.47 25.37
N GLU A 360 18.56 9.09 24.23
CA GLU A 360 18.89 7.84 23.55
C GLU A 360 20.38 7.79 23.19
N PRO A 361 21.05 6.64 23.37
CA PRO A 361 22.43 6.49 22.98
C PRO A 361 22.55 6.47 21.45
N GLN A 362 23.64 7.03 20.93
CA GLN A 362 23.89 7.06 19.49
C GLN A 362 24.00 5.64 18.90
N LEU A 363 23.53 5.50 17.66
CA LEU A 363 23.60 4.25 16.91
C LEU A 363 25.03 4.04 16.40
N LYS A 364 25.79 3.22 17.12
CA LYS A 364 27.15 2.80 16.74
C LYS A 364 27.12 1.38 16.18
N LEU A 365 27.75 1.17 15.02
CA LEU A 365 28.13 -0.16 14.54
C LEU A 365 29.21 -0.72 15.48
N LYS A 366 29.03 -1.96 15.94
CA LYS A 366 30.02 -2.68 16.74
C LYS A 366 30.88 -3.55 15.85
#